data_AF-A0A939KVS4-F1
#
_entry.id   AF-A0A939KVS4-F1
#
_cell.length_a   1.000
_cell.length_b   1.000
_cell.length_c   1.000
_cell.angle_alpha   90.00
_cell.angle_beta   90.00
_cell.angle_gamma   90.00
#
_symmetry.space_group_name_H-M   'P 1'
#
loop_
_entity.id
_entity.type
_entity.pdbx_description
1 polymer ?
#
loop_
_entity_poly.entity_id
_entity_poly.type
_entity_poly.pdbx_seq_one_letter_code
_entity_poly.pdbx_strand_id
1 'polypeptide(L)'
;MTPVPFNQTQILGTMNSILSSPYDPIFWLNHSNVDRLWAEWQDRGHTGIDFYPAEGMPFGHNLHDPMWPWDGGLSMPVNLGEGDFPPLLPSFSENDAVTPFDTLDFRELGYTYDTLIEDDEDKDEPDRVLGSRRDDILAAGVTPGFDDFRDLVLTGPGDDRIEIIDAIGENLVYSGRGGDEVFAGTGDRIFGGQGDDRLDAASGGGNNRLIGRTGDDELIAGTNDRLFGGRGNDILSVGAGGDNLLTGGAGADTFSIAWCHTQYS
;
A
#
# COMPACT_ATOMS: atom_id res chain seq x y z
N MET A 1 -10.18 32.59 -13.74
CA MET A 1 -10.82 31.35 -13.27
C MET A 1 -11.72 31.72 -12.11
N THR A 2 -13.03 31.53 -12.26
CA THR A 2 -13.98 31.68 -11.15
C THR A 2 -13.73 30.54 -10.17
N PRO A 3 -13.62 30.80 -8.85
CA PRO A 3 -13.45 29.73 -7.88
C PRO A 3 -14.65 28.80 -7.94
N VAL A 4 -14.38 27.51 -8.06
CA VAL A 4 -15.41 26.46 -7.96
C VAL A 4 -15.95 26.52 -6.53
N PRO A 5 -17.28 26.67 -6.32
CA PRO A 5 -17.82 26.68 -4.97
C PRO A 5 -17.50 25.35 -4.30
N PHE A 6 -16.99 25.41 -3.07
CA PHE A 6 -16.83 24.23 -2.23
C PHE A 6 -18.20 23.60 -2.02
N ASN A 7 -18.48 22.50 -2.72
CA ASN A 7 -19.57 21.61 -2.34
C ASN A 7 -19.14 20.93 -1.04
N GLN A 8 -19.44 21.54 0.10
CA GLN A 8 -19.61 20.78 1.32
C GLN A 8 -20.65 19.70 1.01
N THR A 9 -20.33 18.46 1.36
CA THR A 9 -21.23 17.32 1.26
C THR A 9 -22.57 17.73 1.85
N GLN A 10 -23.64 17.77 1.04
CA GLN A 10 -24.99 18.09 1.53
C GLN A 10 -25.49 16.90 2.34
N ILE A 11 -25.04 16.80 3.58
CA ILE A 11 -25.63 15.90 4.55
C ILE A 11 -26.97 16.52 4.94
N LEU A 12 -28.04 15.94 4.43
CA LEU A 12 -29.42 16.40 4.65
C LEU A 12 -29.76 16.29 6.15
N GLY A 13 -30.64 17.18 6.66
CA GLY A 13 -31.11 17.14 8.04
C GLY A 13 -30.40 18.13 8.98
N THR A 14 -30.25 17.76 10.26
CA THR A 14 -29.70 18.60 11.34
C THR A 14 -28.17 18.73 11.34
N MET A 15 -27.50 18.02 10.42
CA MET A 15 -26.04 18.04 10.22
C MET A 15 -25.49 19.37 9.70
N ASN A 16 -26.33 20.24 9.12
CA ASN A 16 -25.92 21.56 8.63
C ASN A 16 -25.82 22.63 9.74
N SER A 17 -26.15 22.30 10.99
CA SER A 17 -26.10 23.23 12.12
C SER A 17 -25.22 22.67 13.24
N ILE A 18 -24.21 23.45 13.63
CA ILE A 18 -23.22 23.09 14.66
C ILE A 18 -23.89 22.72 15.99
N LEU A 19 -24.96 23.43 16.37
CA LEU A 19 -25.65 23.20 17.65
C LEU A 19 -26.48 21.92 17.65
N SER A 20 -26.93 21.46 16.49
CA SER A 20 -27.84 20.32 16.37
C SER A 20 -27.17 19.07 15.84
N SER A 21 -26.04 19.20 15.17
CA SER A 21 -25.37 18.08 14.51
C SER A 21 -24.99 16.94 15.47
N PRO A 22 -24.50 17.18 16.72
CA PRO A 22 -24.13 16.07 17.60
C PRO A 22 -25.30 15.16 18.04
N TYR A 23 -26.53 15.64 17.90
CA TYR A 23 -27.76 14.89 18.22
C TYR A 23 -28.24 14.00 17.07
N ASP A 24 -27.65 14.11 15.89
CA ASP A 24 -27.93 13.25 14.74
C ASP A 24 -27.04 12.00 14.79
N PRO A 25 -27.56 10.76 14.78
CA PRO A 25 -26.72 9.55 14.76
C PRO A 25 -25.72 9.50 13.60
N ILE A 26 -26.05 10.12 12.46
CA ILE A 26 -25.15 10.20 11.30
C ILE A 26 -23.90 11.02 11.63
N PHE A 27 -23.96 11.94 12.60
CA PHE A 27 -22.79 12.69 13.06
C PHE A 27 -21.67 11.79 13.50
N TRP A 28 -21.98 10.79 14.33
CA TRP A 28 -21.01 9.87 14.89
C TRP A 28 -20.43 8.97 13.81
N LEU A 29 -21.27 8.43 12.91
CA LEU A 29 -20.79 7.61 11.79
C LEU A 29 -19.89 8.41 10.83
N ASN A 30 -20.24 9.66 10.54
CA ASN A 30 -19.44 10.54 9.70
C ASN A 30 -18.10 10.87 10.37
N HIS A 31 -18.10 11.17 11.67
CA HIS A 31 -16.86 11.49 12.40
C HIS A 31 -15.97 10.26 12.58
N SER A 32 -16.52 9.06 12.75
CA SER A 32 -15.74 7.82 12.70
C SER A 32 -15.03 7.63 11.36
N ASN A 33 -15.67 7.97 10.23
CA ASN A 33 -14.99 7.90 8.93
C ASN A 33 -13.95 9.01 8.74
N VAL A 34 -14.19 10.21 9.25
CA VAL A 34 -13.19 11.30 9.24
C VAL A 34 -11.96 10.90 10.04
N ASP A 35 -12.17 10.29 11.20
CA ASP A 35 -11.10 9.81 12.07
C ASP A 35 -10.33 8.64 11.45
N ARG A 36 -11.04 7.69 10.81
CA ARG A 36 -10.42 6.63 9.97
C ARG A 36 -9.49 7.21 8.90
N LEU A 37 -9.94 8.24 8.18
CA LEU A 37 -9.14 8.89 7.13
C LEU A 37 -7.92 9.60 7.72
N TRP A 38 -8.02 10.15 8.92
CA TRP A 38 -6.89 10.76 9.62
C TRP A 38 -5.86 9.73 10.07
N ALA A 39 -6.31 8.60 10.63
CA ALA A 39 -5.46 7.48 11.01
C ALA A 39 -4.71 6.89 9.79
N GLU A 40 -5.40 6.66 8.66
CA GLU A 40 -4.76 6.26 7.39
C GLU A 40 -3.73 7.27 6.90
N TRP A 41 -3.98 8.56 7.09
CA TRP A 41 -3.06 9.60 6.68
C TRP A 41 -1.79 9.62 7.53
N GLN A 42 -1.90 9.39 8.84
CA GLN A 42 -0.77 9.23 9.76
C GLN A 42 0.08 7.99 9.39
N ASP A 43 -0.54 6.84 9.14
CA ASP A 43 0.15 5.60 8.74
C ASP A 43 0.92 5.74 7.43
N ARG A 44 0.47 6.62 6.52
CA ARG A 44 1.20 6.99 5.31
C ARG A 44 2.42 7.90 5.56
N GLY A 45 2.90 7.98 6.80
CA GLY A 45 4.11 8.72 7.19
C GLY A 45 3.90 10.21 7.45
N HIS A 46 2.65 10.69 7.53
CA HIS A 46 2.37 12.10 7.81
C HIS A 46 2.33 12.37 9.33
N THR A 47 3.45 12.13 9.99
CA THR A 47 3.61 12.36 11.43
C THR A 47 4.77 13.32 11.69
N GLY A 48 4.75 14.00 12.83
CA GLY A 48 5.85 14.84 13.30
C GLY A 48 5.74 16.33 12.94
N ILE A 49 6.85 17.04 13.15
CA ILE A 49 6.92 18.51 13.22
C ILE A 49 6.53 19.23 11.92
N ASP A 50 6.63 18.55 10.77
CA ASP A 50 6.27 19.13 9.47
C ASP A 50 4.74 19.25 9.30
N PHE A 51 3.97 18.51 10.09
CA PHE A 51 2.51 18.44 10.01
C PHE A 51 1.80 19.01 11.25
N TYR A 52 2.54 19.17 12.34
CA TYR A 52 2.02 19.64 13.62
C TYR A 52 2.20 21.15 13.77
N PRO A 53 1.35 21.83 14.57
CA PRO A 53 1.49 23.26 14.80
C PRO A 53 2.84 23.61 15.42
N ALA A 54 3.42 24.73 14.98
CA ALA A 54 4.67 25.24 15.51
C ALA A 54 4.54 25.65 16.99
N GLU A 55 5.65 25.62 17.72
CA GLU A 55 5.69 26.03 19.13
C GLU A 55 5.44 27.54 19.29
N GLY A 56 4.68 27.91 20.32
CA GLY A 56 4.41 29.32 20.68
C GLY A 56 3.22 29.95 19.95
N MET A 57 2.31 29.14 19.41
CA MET A 57 1.05 29.60 18.84
C MET A 57 0.10 30.11 19.94
N PRO A 58 -0.93 30.91 19.60
CA PRO A 58 -1.93 31.34 20.58
C PRO A 58 -2.58 30.15 21.29
N PHE A 59 -3.01 30.35 22.54
CA PHE A 59 -3.70 29.31 23.31
C PHE A 59 -4.89 28.74 22.53
N GLY A 60 -4.96 27.41 22.44
CA GLY A 60 -5.91 26.65 21.63
C GLY A 60 -5.38 26.23 20.26
N HIS A 61 -4.13 26.57 19.93
CA HIS A 61 -3.48 26.20 18.67
C HIS A 61 -2.20 25.37 18.86
N ASN A 62 -1.84 24.99 20.09
CA ASN A 62 -0.68 24.14 20.37
C ASN A 62 -1.10 22.70 20.70
N LEU A 63 -0.20 21.75 20.47
CA LEU A 63 -0.42 20.33 20.78
C LEU A 63 -0.59 20.01 22.27
N HIS A 64 -0.07 20.88 23.15
CA HIS A 64 -0.10 20.68 24.60
C HIS A 64 -1.14 21.57 25.30
N ASP A 65 -1.95 22.32 24.54
CA ASP A 65 -3.07 23.06 25.12
C ASP A 65 -4.18 22.06 25.50
N PRO A 66 -4.75 22.11 26.73
CA PRO A 66 -5.84 21.23 27.11
C PRO A 66 -7.07 21.40 26.21
N MET A 67 -7.69 20.29 25.81
CA MET A 67 -8.88 20.31 24.97
C MET A 67 -10.13 20.51 25.82
N TRP A 68 -10.90 21.55 25.55
CA TRP A 68 -12.22 21.67 26.18
C TRP A 68 -13.21 20.64 25.58
N PRO A 69 -14.03 19.92 26.37
CA PRO A 69 -14.20 20.01 27.84
C PRO A 69 -13.31 19.08 28.68
N TRP A 70 -12.40 18.32 28.07
CA TRP A 70 -11.45 17.43 28.75
C TRP A 70 -10.20 18.18 29.24
N ASP A 71 -10.38 19.28 29.96
CA ASP A 71 -9.28 20.13 30.45
C ASP A 71 -9.06 19.97 31.96
N GLY A 72 -9.52 18.86 32.54
CA GLY A 72 -9.44 18.61 33.97
C GLY A 72 -10.25 19.59 34.84
N GLY A 73 -11.26 20.25 34.24
CA GLY A 73 -12.12 21.21 34.95
C GLY A 73 -11.53 22.61 35.07
N LEU A 74 -10.49 22.93 34.29
CA LEU A 74 -9.83 24.23 34.28
C LEU A 74 -10.72 25.34 33.70
N SER A 75 -11.56 25.01 32.71
CA SER A 75 -12.48 25.98 32.11
C SER A 75 -13.87 25.87 32.71
N MET A 76 -14.34 26.97 33.29
CA MET A 76 -15.76 27.15 33.61
C MET A 76 -16.48 27.70 32.37
N PRO A 77 -17.62 27.14 31.95
CA PRO A 77 -18.36 27.64 30.79
C PRO A 77 -18.70 29.12 31.01
N VAL A 78 -18.29 29.96 30.07
CA VAL A 78 -18.58 31.40 30.11
C VAL A 78 -20.06 31.61 29.83
N ASN A 79 -20.68 32.47 30.65
CA ASN A 79 -22.10 32.74 30.71
C ASN A 79 -22.65 33.27 29.36
N LEU A 80 -23.20 32.39 28.52
CA LEU A 80 -23.83 32.72 27.23
C LEU A 80 -25.37 32.69 27.34
N GLY A 81 -25.95 33.57 28.17
CA GLY A 81 -27.39 33.89 28.14
C GLY A 81 -28.31 33.08 29.07
N GLU A 82 -29.59 33.50 29.12
CA GLU A 82 -30.59 33.10 30.14
C GLU A 82 -30.79 31.59 30.28
N GLY A 83 -30.33 31.07 31.41
CA GLY A 83 -30.57 29.70 31.86
C GLY A 83 -29.25 29.02 32.17
N ASP A 84 -28.95 28.86 33.46
CA ASP A 84 -27.87 27.99 33.93
C ASP A 84 -28.15 26.57 33.41
N PHE A 85 -27.59 26.22 32.27
CA PHE A 85 -27.41 24.82 31.91
C PHE A 85 -26.06 24.41 32.52
N PRO A 86 -26.04 23.81 33.73
CA PRO A 86 -24.85 23.12 34.17
C PRO A 86 -24.48 22.14 33.05
N PRO A 87 -23.19 22.09 32.63
CA PRO A 87 -22.79 21.14 31.62
C PRO A 87 -23.25 19.75 32.09
N LEU A 88 -24.01 19.05 31.24
CA LEU A 88 -24.37 17.63 31.49
C LEU A 88 -23.13 16.71 31.41
N LEU A 89 -21.95 17.32 31.33
CA LEU A 89 -20.67 16.65 31.30
C LEU A 89 -20.32 16.24 32.74
N PRO A 90 -19.81 15.01 32.92
CA PRO A 90 -19.33 14.56 34.23
C PRO A 90 -18.23 15.49 34.76
N SER A 91 -18.07 15.56 36.08
CA SER A 91 -16.93 16.28 36.68
C SER A 91 -15.64 15.54 36.34
N PHE A 92 -14.76 16.19 35.58
CA PHE A 92 -13.44 15.66 35.24
C PHE A 92 -12.44 15.98 36.35
N SER A 93 -11.63 14.99 36.73
CA SER A 93 -10.50 15.15 37.64
C SER A 93 -9.36 15.91 36.93
N GLU A 94 -8.44 16.53 37.67
CA GLU A 94 -7.21 17.10 37.10
C GLU A 94 -6.39 16.05 36.29
N ASN A 95 -6.57 14.77 36.59
CA ASN A 95 -5.94 13.66 35.87
C ASN A 95 -6.65 13.28 34.55
N ASP A 96 -7.80 13.87 34.25
CA ASP A 96 -8.59 13.58 33.04
C ASP A 96 -8.37 14.65 31.95
N ALA A 97 -7.30 15.46 32.09
CA ALA A 97 -6.92 16.44 31.09
C ALA A 97 -6.34 15.73 29.85
N VAL A 98 -6.93 15.99 28.69
CA VAL A 98 -6.51 15.45 27.39
C VAL A 98 -6.01 16.60 26.54
N THR A 99 -4.82 16.45 25.97
CA THR A 99 -4.25 17.38 25.00
C THR A 99 -4.33 16.80 23.59
N PRO A 100 -4.27 17.62 22.53
CA PRO A 100 -4.20 17.09 21.17
C PRO A 100 -3.05 16.10 20.97
N PHE A 101 -1.93 16.27 21.69
CA PHE A 101 -0.82 15.32 21.65
C PHE A 101 -1.23 13.91 22.08
N ASP A 102 -2.02 13.79 23.14
CA ASP A 102 -2.48 12.48 23.67
C ASP A 102 -3.45 11.79 22.70
N THR A 103 -4.11 12.56 21.82
CA THR A 103 -5.01 12.00 20.80
C THR A 103 -4.30 11.52 19.54
N LEU A 104 -3.01 11.83 19.37
CA LEU A 104 -2.25 11.44 18.18
C LEU A 104 -2.03 9.93 18.08
N ASP A 105 -1.92 9.24 19.22
CA ASP A 105 -1.85 7.78 19.28
C ASP A 105 -3.24 7.19 19.56
N PHE A 106 -4.08 7.17 18.52
CA PHE A 106 -5.43 6.64 18.61
C PHE A 106 -5.48 5.16 19.04
N ARG A 107 -4.39 4.41 18.86
CA ARG A 107 -4.30 2.98 19.26
C ARG A 107 -4.31 2.83 20.78
N GLU A 108 -3.84 3.83 21.52
CA GLU A 108 -3.90 3.87 22.98
C GLU A 108 -5.35 4.01 23.50
N LEU A 109 -6.27 4.50 22.67
CA LEU A 109 -7.69 4.65 23.00
C LEU A 109 -8.50 3.35 22.87
N GLY A 110 -7.86 2.24 22.46
CA GLY A 110 -8.44 0.90 22.50
C GLY A 110 -9.44 0.59 21.38
N TYR A 111 -9.40 1.33 20.27
CA TYR A 111 -10.14 1.00 19.04
C TYR A 111 -9.19 0.86 17.85
N THR A 112 -9.64 0.11 16.85
CA THR A 112 -8.94 -0.07 15.57
C THR A 112 -9.92 0.12 14.41
N TYR A 113 -9.39 0.40 13.24
CA TYR A 113 -10.16 0.41 11.99
C TYR A 113 -9.84 -0.85 11.21
N ASP A 114 -10.85 -1.47 10.60
CA ASP A 114 -10.72 -2.64 9.73
C ASP A 114 -9.64 -2.45 8.66
N THR A 115 -9.53 -1.25 8.09
CA THR A 115 -8.50 -0.90 7.09
C THR A 115 -7.09 -0.75 7.65
N LEU A 116 -6.91 -0.79 8.97
CA LEU A 116 -5.64 -0.60 9.68
C LEU A 116 -5.28 -1.79 10.59
N ILE A 117 -6.06 -2.88 10.54
CA ILE A 117 -5.66 -4.13 11.18
C ILE A 117 -4.63 -4.76 10.25
N GLU A 118 -3.36 -4.73 10.64
CA GLU A 118 -2.37 -5.68 10.12
C GLU A 118 -2.72 -7.03 10.75
N ASP A 119 -3.72 -7.72 10.20
CA ASP A 119 -4.00 -9.09 10.62
C ASP A 119 -2.80 -9.94 10.17
N ASP A 120 -1.93 -10.27 11.11
CA ASP A 120 -0.89 -11.31 10.96
C ASP A 120 -1.49 -12.68 10.55
N GLU A 121 -2.83 -12.80 10.53
CA GLU A 121 -3.62 -13.95 10.08
C GLU A 121 -3.91 -13.95 8.55
N ASP A 122 -3.63 -12.84 7.83
CA ASP A 122 -3.90 -12.66 6.39
C ASP A 122 -2.67 -12.88 5.47
N LYS A 123 -1.54 -13.39 5.98
CA LYS A 123 -0.33 -13.74 5.16
C LYS A 123 -0.54 -14.89 4.16
N ASP A 124 -1.78 -15.38 4.04
CA ASP A 124 -2.19 -16.44 3.12
C ASP A 124 -3.21 -15.95 2.07
N GLU A 125 -3.71 -14.71 2.21
CA GLU A 125 -4.56 -14.07 1.21
C GLU A 125 -3.68 -13.39 0.14
N PRO A 126 -4.08 -13.41 -1.14
CA PRO A 126 -3.29 -12.79 -2.19
C PRO A 126 -3.28 -11.27 -2.05
N ASP A 127 -2.13 -10.69 -1.73
CA ASP A 127 -1.99 -9.24 -1.63
C ASP A 127 -1.99 -8.58 -3.01
N ARG A 128 -2.29 -7.27 -3.04
CA ARG A 128 -2.32 -6.47 -4.27
C ARG A 128 -1.27 -5.39 -4.21
N VAL A 129 -0.21 -5.57 -4.98
CA VAL A 129 0.89 -4.62 -5.11
C VAL A 129 0.73 -3.80 -6.37
N LEU A 130 0.73 -2.47 -6.22
CA LEU A 130 0.55 -1.52 -7.32
C LEU A 130 1.78 -0.63 -7.45
N GLY A 131 2.28 -0.50 -8.67
CA GLY A 131 3.26 0.52 -9.05
C GLY A 131 2.63 1.84 -9.44
N SER A 132 3.46 2.72 -9.98
CA SER A 132 3.18 4.11 -10.30
C SER A 132 3.09 4.32 -11.82
N ARG A 133 3.58 5.45 -12.33
CA ARG A 133 3.71 5.72 -13.77
C ARG A 133 5.16 6.00 -14.16
N ARG A 134 6.07 5.66 -13.27
CA ARG A 134 7.50 5.88 -13.31
C ARG A 134 8.13 4.54 -12.96
N ASP A 135 9.42 4.45 -13.23
CA ASP A 135 10.28 3.35 -12.84
C ASP A 135 10.13 3.07 -11.33
N ASP A 136 9.60 1.91 -11.00
CA ASP A 136 9.39 1.43 -9.64
C ASP A 136 10.40 0.32 -9.30
N ILE A 137 10.72 0.21 -8.00
CA ILE A 137 11.50 -0.92 -7.47
C ILE A 137 10.62 -1.61 -6.43
N LEU A 138 10.24 -2.86 -6.71
CA LEU A 138 9.40 -3.69 -5.86
C LEU A 138 10.19 -4.89 -5.35
N ALA A 139 10.25 -5.05 -4.04
CA ALA A 139 10.95 -6.15 -3.39
C ALA A 139 10.38 -6.42 -1.99
N ALA A 140 10.36 -7.68 -1.56
CA ALA A 140 9.91 -8.03 -0.22
C ALA A 140 10.68 -7.26 0.87
N GLY A 141 9.94 -6.71 1.84
CA GLY A 141 10.50 -5.86 2.91
C GLY A 141 10.89 -4.45 2.47
N VAL A 142 10.81 -4.11 1.18
CA VAL A 142 10.91 -2.73 0.67
C VAL A 142 9.52 -2.18 0.35
N THR A 143 8.66 -2.99 -0.26
CA THR A 143 7.31 -2.60 -0.65
C THR A 143 6.31 -3.02 0.43
N PRO A 144 5.49 -2.09 0.97
CA PRO A 144 4.43 -2.46 1.91
C PRO A 144 3.42 -3.42 1.27
N GLY A 145 3.13 -4.54 1.95
CA GLY A 145 2.19 -5.56 1.46
C GLY A 145 2.72 -6.40 0.29
N PHE A 146 4.04 -6.49 0.11
CA PHE A 146 4.66 -7.45 -0.78
C PHE A 146 5.47 -8.43 0.06
N ASP A 147 4.95 -9.64 0.20
CA ASP A 147 5.52 -10.70 1.05
C ASP A 147 6.05 -11.89 0.23
N ASP A 148 6.12 -11.72 -1.10
CA ASP A 148 6.56 -12.70 -2.10
C ASP A 148 5.62 -13.93 -2.23
N PHE A 149 4.43 -13.92 -1.62
CA PHE A 149 3.55 -15.09 -1.56
C PHE A 149 2.11 -14.88 -2.08
N ARG A 150 1.87 -15.39 -3.31
CA ARG A 150 0.56 -15.35 -4.00
C ARG A 150 0.07 -13.93 -4.30
N ASP A 151 0.99 -12.99 -4.47
CA ASP A 151 0.70 -11.60 -4.72
C ASP A 151 0.26 -11.34 -6.16
N LEU A 152 -0.67 -10.39 -6.32
CA LEU A 152 -0.97 -9.76 -7.61
C LEU A 152 -0.17 -8.45 -7.72
N VAL A 153 0.85 -8.46 -8.57
CA VAL A 153 1.71 -7.31 -8.82
C VAL A 153 1.34 -6.65 -10.14
N LEU A 154 1.08 -5.34 -10.12
CA LEU A 154 0.77 -4.51 -11.30
C LEU A 154 1.64 -3.25 -11.26
N THR A 155 2.75 -3.19 -12.02
CA THR A 155 3.67 -2.04 -11.91
C THR A 155 3.22 -0.87 -12.79
N GLY A 156 2.86 -1.12 -14.05
CA GLY A 156 2.21 -0.15 -14.90
C GLY A 156 3.11 0.31 -16.05
N PRO A 157 3.21 1.62 -16.34
CA PRO A 157 4.20 2.14 -17.27
C PRO A 157 5.46 2.65 -16.54
N GLY A 158 6.63 2.40 -17.10
CA GLY A 158 7.93 2.69 -16.49
C GLY A 158 8.89 1.55 -16.79
N ASP A 159 10.19 1.76 -16.62
CA ASP A 159 11.15 0.65 -16.64
C ASP A 159 11.26 0.12 -15.19
N ASP A 160 10.50 -0.93 -14.88
CA ASP A 160 10.28 -1.38 -13.50
C ASP A 160 11.21 -2.53 -13.11
N ARG A 161 11.53 -2.63 -11.82
CA ARG A 161 12.34 -3.73 -11.27
C ARG A 161 11.59 -4.45 -10.16
N ILE A 162 11.27 -5.71 -10.36
CA ILE A 162 10.56 -6.56 -9.39
C ILE A 162 11.48 -7.71 -8.96
N GLU A 163 11.68 -7.85 -7.66
CA GLU A 163 12.58 -8.84 -7.08
C GLU A 163 11.80 -9.76 -6.13
N ILE A 164 11.42 -10.95 -6.62
CA ILE A 164 10.81 -12.04 -5.84
C ILE A 164 11.94 -13.02 -5.49
N ILE A 165 12.41 -13.01 -4.25
CA ILE A 165 13.65 -13.72 -3.86
C ILE A 165 13.31 -15.03 -3.12
N ASP A 166 12.16 -15.10 -2.46
CA ASP A 166 11.83 -16.26 -1.64
C ASP A 166 11.24 -17.43 -2.44
N ALA A 167 11.56 -18.65 -1.99
CA ALA A 167 11.30 -19.89 -2.71
C ALA A 167 9.84 -20.39 -2.63
N ILE A 168 8.93 -19.57 -2.12
CA ILE A 168 7.50 -19.86 -2.00
C ILE A 168 6.76 -18.68 -2.63
N GLY A 169 6.35 -18.76 -3.90
CA GLY A 169 5.66 -17.63 -4.50
C GLY A 169 4.85 -18.00 -5.73
N GLU A 170 3.56 -18.28 -5.56
CA GLU A 170 2.63 -18.43 -6.69
C GLU A 170 2.13 -17.05 -7.17
N ASN A 171 3.04 -16.10 -7.36
CA ASN A 171 2.67 -14.71 -7.64
C ASN A 171 2.19 -14.56 -9.09
N LEU A 172 1.40 -13.51 -9.31
CA LEU A 172 0.91 -13.10 -10.61
C LEU A 172 1.38 -11.67 -10.89
N VAL A 173 2.40 -11.54 -11.74
CA VAL A 173 3.04 -10.26 -12.05
C VAL A 173 2.65 -9.79 -13.44
N TYR A 174 2.25 -8.54 -13.56
CA TYR A 174 2.15 -7.81 -14.82
C TYR A 174 3.02 -6.56 -14.72
N SER A 175 4.14 -6.52 -15.44
CA SER A 175 5.03 -5.35 -15.40
C SER A 175 4.55 -4.23 -16.33
N GLY A 176 4.05 -4.56 -17.52
CA GLY A 176 3.16 -3.66 -18.26
C GLY A 176 3.82 -2.98 -19.45
N ARG A 177 4.26 -1.72 -19.34
CA ARG A 177 4.89 -0.98 -20.45
C ARG A 177 6.24 -0.41 -20.02
N GLY A 178 7.29 -0.77 -20.71
CA GLY A 178 8.66 -0.34 -20.43
C GLY A 178 9.60 -1.52 -20.66
N GLY A 179 10.89 -1.32 -20.43
CA GLY A 179 11.83 -2.43 -20.34
C GLY A 179 11.94 -2.87 -18.89
N ASP A 180 11.20 -3.89 -18.51
CA ASP A 180 11.07 -4.31 -17.12
C ASP A 180 12.05 -5.43 -16.76
N GLU A 181 12.52 -5.47 -15.51
CA GLU A 181 13.36 -6.55 -14.98
C GLU A 181 12.62 -7.26 -13.84
N VAL A 182 12.29 -8.54 -14.03
CA VAL A 182 11.56 -9.36 -13.05
C VAL A 182 12.37 -10.59 -12.67
N PHE A 183 12.73 -10.70 -11.39
CA PHE A 183 13.29 -11.91 -10.82
C PHE A 183 12.16 -12.74 -10.20
N ALA A 184 12.04 -14.00 -10.63
CA ALA A 184 11.02 -14.93 -10.20
C ALA A 184 11.52 -15.88 -9.10
N GLY A 185 10.63 -16.21 -8.17
CA GLY A 185 10.76 -17.26 -7.18
C GLY A 185 10.23 -18.61 -7.70
N THR A 186 9.21 -19.17 -7.06
CA THR A 186 8.74 -20.54 -7.30
C THR A 186 7.23 -20.62 -7.58
N GLY A 187 6.86 -20.99 -8.80
CA GLY A 187 5.46 -21.15 -9.20
C GLY A 187 4.81 -19.86 -9.72
N ASP A 188 5.63 -18.85 -10.00
CA ASP A 188 5.19 -17.53 -10.45
C ASP A 188 4.61 -17.55 -11.87
N ARG A 189 3.74 -16.60 -12.14
CA ARG A 189 3.23 -16.28 -13.47
C ARG A 189 3.53 -14.83 -13.78
N ILE A 190 4.48 -14.61 -14.67
CA ILE A 190 5.01 -13.30 -14.99
C ILE A 190 4.68 -12.95 -16.44
N PHE A 191 4.17 -11.74 -16.64
CA PHE A 191 3.87 -11.15 -17.93
C PHE A 191 4.65 -9.84 -18.07
N GLY A 192 5.64 -9.81 -18.98
CA GLY A 192 6.46 -8.63 -19.28
C GLY A 192 5.60 -7.50 -19.86
N GLY A 193 4.97 -7.74 -21.00
CA GLY A 193 4.02 -6.76 -21.56
C GLY A 193 4.53 -6.14 -22.83
N GLN A 194 4.80 -4.84 -22.81
CA GLN A 194 5.25 -4.10 -23.97
C GLN A 194 6.57 -3.41 -23.67
N GLY A 195 7.58 -3.74 -24.46
CA GLY A 195 8.94 -3.25 -24.32
C GLY A 195 9.89 -4.44 -24.23
N ASP A 196 11.18 -4.17 -24.13
CA ASP A 196 12.19 -5.23 -24.15
C ASP A 196 12.44 -5.66 -22.70
N ASP A 197 11.81 -6.75 -22.28
CA ASP A 197 11.75 -7.16 -20.87
C ASP A 197 12.79 -8.24 -20.54
N ARG A 198 13.27 -8.26 -19.29
CA ARG A 198 14.13 -9.30 -18.73
C ARG A 198 13.40 -10.07 -17.63
N LEU A 199 13.05 -11.32 -17.89
CA LEU A 199 12.35 -12.19 -16.94
C LEU A 199 13.26 -13.35 -16.52
N ASP A 200 13.69 -13.38 -15.25
CA ASP A 200 14.73 -14.28 -14.75
C ASP A 200 14.22 -15.19 -13.62
N ALA A 201 14.09 -16.49 -13.90
CA ALA A 201 13.74 -17.52 -12.92
C ALA A 201 14.94 -18.38 -12.49
N ALA A 202 16.18 -17.99 -12.80
CA ALA A 202 17.35 -18.84 -12.60
C ALA A 202 17.64 -19.17 -11.12
N SER A 203 17.31 -18.26 -10.20
CA SER A 203 17.50 -18.41 -8.75
C SER A 203 16.33 -19.06 -8.02
N GLY A 204 15.17 -19.17 -8.66
CA GLY A 204 13.93 -19.65 -8.06
C GLY A 204 13.77 -21.17 -8.00
N GLY A 205 12.76 -21.66 -7.27
CA GLY A 205 12.48 -23.09 -7.08
C GLY A 205 11.72 -23.76 -8.23
N GLY A 206 11.53 -23.05 -9.34
CA GLY A 206 10.99 -23.59 -10.59
C GLY A 206 9.46 -23.58 -10.70
N ASN A 207 8.93 -24.26 -11.72
CA ASN A 207 7.50 -24.27 -12.09
C ASN A 207 6.92 -22.91 -12.47
N ASN A 208 7.77 -21.95 -12.82
CA ASN A 208 7.39 -20.61 -13.23
C ASN A 208 6.84 -20.61 -14.65
N ARG A 209 6.03 -19.60 -14.96
CA ARG A 209 5.56 -19.30 -16.30
C ARG A 209 5.90 -17.86 -16.65
N LEU A 210 6.89 -17.68 -17.53
CA LEU A 210 7.38 -16.39 -17.98
C LEU A 210 6.88 -16.10 -19.39
N ILE A 211 6.29 -14.92 -19.61
CA ILE A 211 5.68 -14.54 -20.88
C ILE A 211 6.12 -13.10 -21.23
N GLY A 212 6.99 -12.93 -22.22
CA GLY A 212 7.53 -11.62 -22.62
C GLY A 212 6.47 -10.72 -23.29
N ARG A 213 5.73 -11.28 -24.24
CA ARG A 213 4.63 -10.68 -25.02
C ARG A 213 5.10 -9.86 -26.21
N THR A 214 5.44 -8.58 -26.08
CA THR A 214 5.80 -7.75 -27.24
C THR A 214 7.05 -6.94 -26.95
N GLY A 215 8.08 -7.11 -27.78
CA GLY A 215 9.41 -6.55 -27.57
C GLY A 215 10.45 -7.62 -27.83
N ASP A 216 11.72 -7.25 -27.87
CA ASP A 216 12.82 -8.21 -27.97
C ASP A 216 13.20 -8.63 -26.54
N ASP A 217 12.59 -9.71 -26.04
CA ASP A 217 12.61 -10.06 -24.61
C ASP A 217 13.76 -11.05 -24.26
N GLU A 218 14.31 -10.95 -23.05
CA GLU A 218 15.26 -11.94 -22.48
C GLU A 218 14.58 -12.76 -21.38
N LEU A 219 14.35 -14.05 -21.63
CA LEU A 219 13.72 -14.96 -20.67
C LEU A 219 14.71 -16.03 -20.22
N ILE A 220 14.92 -16.17 -18.92
CA ILE A 220 15.84 -17.14 -18.33
C ILE A 220 15.08 -18.12 -17.45
N ALA A 221 15.17 -19.41 -17.81
CA ALA A 221 14.57 -20.50 -17.05
C ALA A 221 15.52 -21.01 -15.95
N GLY A 222 14.92 -21.30 -14.80
CA GLY A 222 15.44 -22.21 -13.78
C GLY A 222 15.07 -23.67 -14.10
N THR A 223 14.29 -24.30 -13.20
CA THR A 223 13.96 -25.73 -13.25
C THR A 223 12.46 -25.95 -13.50
N ASN A 224 12.09 -26.76 -14.50
CA ASN A 224 10.69 -27.10 -14.82
C ASN A 224 9.78 -25.90 -15.16
N ASP A 225 10.34 -24.86 -15.74
CA ASP A 225 9.66 -23.61 -16.10
C ASP A 225 9.08 -23.65 -17.52
N ARG A 226 8.19 -22.70 -17.80
CA ARG A 226 7.60 -22.49 -19.12
C ARG A 226 7.84 -21.06 -19.58
N LEU A 227 8.56 -20.90 -20.68
CA LEU A 227 8.92 -19.60 -21.24
C LEU A 227 8.21 -19.41 -22.58
N PHE A 228 7.62 -18.23 -22.76
CA PHE A 228 6.97 -17.80 -23.99
C PHE A 228 7.49 -16.40 -24.35
N GLY A 229 8.32 -16.28 -25.39
CA GLY A 229 8.88 -15.00 -25.83
C GLY A 229 7.79 -14.05 -26.29
N GLY A 230 7.10 -14.39 -27.38
CA GLY A 230 5.95 -13.65 -27.88
C GLY A 230 6.21 -13.09 -29.26
N ARG A 231 6.14 -11.77 -29.42
CA ARG A 231 6.45 -11.06 -30.67
C ARG A 231 7.72 -10.25 -30.47
N GLY A 232 8.70 -10.47 -31.32
CA GLY A 232 10.00 -9.83 -31.24
C GLY A 232 11.09 -10.88 -31.49
N ASN A 233 12.34 -10.47 -31.40
CA ASN A 233 13.48 -11.37 -31.50
C ASN A 233 13.94 -11.73 -30.09
N ASP A 234 13.35 -12.79 -29.54
CA ASP A 234 13.52 -13.11 -28.12
C ASP A 234 14.78 -13.94 -27.86
N ILE A 235 15.37 -13.81 -26.68
CA ILE A 235 16.46 -14.65 -26.17
C ILE A 235 15.91 -15.51 -25.04
N LEU A 236 15.81 -16.82 -25.27
CA LEU A 236 15.35 -17.77 -24.26
C LEU A 236 16.51 -18.65 -23.81
N SER A 237 16.89 -18.53 -22.55
CA SER A 237 18.02 -19.24 -21.96
C SER A 237 17.59 -20.25 -20.90
N VAL A 238 18.30 -21.37 -20.81
CA VAL A 238 18.11 -22.38 -19.76
C VAL A 238 19.40 -22.56 -18.98
N GLY A 239 19.37 -22.23 -17.69
CA GLY A 239 20.53 -22.32 -16.80
C GLY A 239 20.64 -23.66 -16.05
N ALA A 240 19.53 -24.16 -15.52
CA ALA A 240 19.45 -25.41 -14.76
C ALA A 240 18.73 -26.52 -15.55
N GLY A 241 18.91 -27.78 -15.13
CA GLY A 241 18.22 -28.93 -15.74
C GLY A 241 16.72 -28.95 -15.43
N GLY A 242 16.03 -29.98 -15.91
CA GLY A 242 14.58 -30.17 -15.69
C GLY A 242 13.78 -30.14 -16.99
N ASP A 243 12.46 -30.25 -16.85
CA ASP A 243 11.50 -30.33 -17.96
C ASP A 243 11.03 -28.93 -18.38
N ASN A 244 12.00 -28.07 -18.74
CA ASN A 244 11.72 -26.72 -19.21
C ASN A 244 11.06 -26.74 -20.61
N LEU A 245 10.02 -25.91 -20.81
CA LEU A 245 9.35 -25.73 -22.10
C LEU A 245 9.54 -24.30 -22.60
N LEU A 246 10.22 -24.14 -23.74
CA LEU A 246 10.51 -22.84 -24.32
C LEU A 246 9.80 -22.69 -25.67
N THR A 247 9.13 -21.56 -25.88
CA THR A 247 8.54 -21.15 -27.16
C THR A 247 8.93 -19.70 -27.41
N GLY A 248 9.61 -19.41 -28.51
CA GLY A 248 10.04 -18.05 -28.89
C GLY A 248 8.82 -17.27 -29.36
N GLY A 249 8.38 -17.50 -30.59
CA GLY A 249 7.07 -17.05 -31.05
C GLY A 249 7.17 -16.48 -32.45
N ALA A 250 6.76 -15.23 -32.61
CA ALA A 250 6.86 -14.53 -33.86
C ALA A 250 8.09 -13.62 -33.87
N GLY A 251 9.08 -13.97 -34.68
CA GLY A 251 10.29 -13.19 -34.88
C GLY A 251 11.50 -14.11 -35.04
N ALA A 252 12.70 -13.57 -34.92
CA ALA A 252 13.93 -14.35 -35.00
C ALA A 252 14.47 -14.65 -33.60
N ASP A 253 13.97 -15.73 -33.02
CA ASP A 253 14.28 -16.10 -31.64
C ASP A 253 15.59 -16.88 -31.50
N THR A 254 16.30 -16.68 -30.40
CA THR A 254 17.52 -17.40 -30.03
C THR A 254 17.28 -18.25 -28.79
N PHE A 255 17.59 -19.55 -28.88
CA PHE A 255 17.50 -20.47 -27.75
C PHE A 255 18.90 -20.86 -27.29
N SER A 256 19.26 -20.48 -26.06
CA SER A 256 20.55 -20.80 -25.45
C SER A 256 20.36 -21.89 -24.39
N ILE A 257 20.77 -23.11 -24.72
CA ILE A 257 20.63 -24.27 -23.84
C ILE A 257 22.03 -24.70 -23.40
N ALA A 258 22.41 -24.34 -22.17
CA ALA A 258 23.70 -24.71 -21.60
C ALA A 258 23.55 -25.94 -20.70
N TRP A 259 24.18 -27.06 -21.07
CA TRP A 259 24.25 -28.24 -20.22
C TRP A 259 25.54 -28.20 -19.39
N CYS A 260 25.43 -28.09 -18.05
CA CYS A 260 26.56 -28.35 -17.17
C CYS A 260 26.78 -29.88 -17.07
N HIS A 261 27.79 -30.40 -17.76
CA HIS A 261 28.21 -31.78 -17.62
C HIS A 261 29.27 -31.90 -16.51
N THR A 262 28.84 -32.29 -15.31
CA THR A 262 29.76 -32.68 -14.25
C THR A 262 30.40 -34.02 -14.62
N GLN A 263 31.61 -34.00 -15.19
CA GLN A 263 32.41 -35.21 -15.35
C GLN A 263 32.92 -35.64 -13.97
N TYR A 264 32.38 -36.74 -13.44
CA TYR A 264 33.04 -37.46 -12.35
C TYR A 264 34.25 -38.20 -12.95
N SER A 265 35.46 -37.75 -12.59
CA SER A 265 36.73 -38.44 -12.85
C SER A 265 36.98 -39.56 -11.85
#